data_AF-A0A976DXS2-F1
#
_entry.id   AF-A0A976DXS2-F1
#
_cell.length_a   1.000
_cell.length_b   1.000
_cell.length_c   1.000
_cell.angle_alpha   90.00
_cell.angle_beta   90.00
_cell.angle_gamma   90.00
#
_symmetry.space_group_name_H-M   'P 1'
#
loop_
_entity.id
_entity.type
_entity.pdbx_description
1 polymer ?
#
loop_
_entity_poly.entity_id
_entity_poly.type
_entity_poly.pdbx_seq_one_letter_code
_entity_poly.pdbx_strand_id
1 'polypeptide(L)'
;MIFMKKHLFTGMKSAQRAIFSIATALILCTAPSAHAHGDPNDATTISAQDWVTWGEVVHGGFGSHIALGIRIGEDALKRLGAKRRDVEVTVTEGAKAPCACVADGITLATAASAGQRSLTVLPKSTDESFMAVIEIRKKKSDKAVTYRIPASAQAPLGNMNIGKSAAERFALVMNAPESSLYNISEKK
;
A
#
# COMPACT_ATOMS: atom_id res chain seq x y z
N MET A 1 -26.46 -72.63 39.18
CA MET A 1 -26.99 -71.25 39.16
C MET A 1 -26.54 -70.59 40.47
N ILE A 2 -26.06 -69.35 40.40
CA ILE A 2 -25.43 -68.54 41.47
C ILE A 2 -23.90 -68.63 41.52
N PHE A 3 -23.35 -67.43 41.59
CA PHE A 3 -22.03 -66.91 41.25
C PHE A 3 -21.23 -66.64 42.53
N MET A 4 -19.95 -66.26 42.37
CA MET A 4 -19.01 -65.72 43.38
C MET A 4 -18.24 -66.82 44.15
N LYS A 5 -16.93 -66.72 44.43
CA LYS A 5 -16.15 -65.53 44.81
C LYS A 5 -14.64 -65.88 44.86
N LYS A 6 -13.81 -64.94 44.42
CA LYS A 6 -12.55 -64.45 45.06
C LYS A 6 -11.30 -65.35 45.26
N HIS A 7 -10.21 -64.76 44.76
CA HIS A 7 -8.91 -64.45 45.39
C HIS A 7 -7.65 -65.30 45.12
N LEU A 8 -6.65 -64.54 44.62
CA LEU A 8 -5.19 -64.58 44.80
C LEU A 8 -4.45 -65.89 44.51
N PHE A 9 -3.62 -65.86 43.46
CA PHE A 9 -2.33 -66.55 43.46
C PHE A 9 -1.24 -65.70 42.77
N THR A 10 -0.22 -65.41 43.58
CA THR A 10 1.23 -65.26 43.32
C THR A 10 1.79 -65.34 41.89
N GLY A 11 2.87 -64.57 41.66
CA GLY A 11 4.08 -65.17 41.07
C GLY A 11 4.73 -64.38 39.94
N MET A 12 5.87 -63.75 40.28
CA MET A 12 7.06 -63.51 39.45
C MET A 12 7.12 -64.28 38.11
N LYS A 13 7.49 -63.58 37.02
CA LYS A 13 8.77 -63.81 36.31
C LYS A 13 8.98 -62.81 35.16
N SER A 14 10.16 -62.21 35.20
CA SER A 14 10.95 -61.65 34.11
C SER A 14 10.61 -62.18 32.71
N ALA A 15 10.41 -61.25 31.77
CA ALA A 15 10.69 -61.49 30.36
C ALA A 15 11.25 -60.19 29.76
N GLN A 16 12.52 -60.26 29.37
CA GLN A 16 13.25 -59.27 28.58
C GLN A 16 12.37 -58.71 27.46
N ARG A 17 12.31 -57.38 27.36
CA ARG A 17 11.91 -56.72 26.11
C ARG A 17 13.04 -55.80 25.66
N ALA A 18 13.47 -56.11 24.45
CA ALA A 18 14.56 -55.49 23.73
C ALA A 18 14.43 -53.96 23.71
N ILE A 19 15.57 -53.32 23.97
CA ILE A 19 15.77 -51.89 23.76
C ILE A 19 15.77 -51.67 22.24
N PHE A 20 14.67 -51.16 21.70
CA PHE A 20 14.68 -50.49 20.41
C PHE A 20 15.02 -49.02 20.66
N SER A 21 16.30 -48.67 20.47
CA SER A 21 16.72 -47.27 20.36
C SER A 21 16.15 -46.69 19.06
N ILE A 22 15.00 -46.05 19.15
CA ILE A 22 14.56 -45.11 18.11
C ILE A 22 15.32 -43.81 18.38
N ALA A 23 16.39 -43.58 17.62
CA ALA A 23 17.02 -42.28 17.54
C ALA A 23 16.05 -41.33 16.82
N THR A 24 15.22 -40.63 17.58
CA THR A 24 14.41 -39.54 17.07
C THR A 24 15.35 -38.37 16.77
N ALA A 25 15.81 -38.30 15.52
CA ALA A 25 16.44 -37.09 15.00
C ALA A 25 15.37 -35.99 14.98
N LEU A 26 15.41 -35.11 15.98
CA LEU A 26 14.61 -33.90 16.04
C LEU A 26 15.15 -32.95 14.97
N ILE A 27 14.66 -33.08 13.74
CA ILE A 27 14.86 -32.07 12.71
C ILE A 27 14.06 -30.85 13.16
N LEU A 28 14.75 -29.85 13.71
CA LEU A 28 14.19 -28.51 13.86
C LEU A 28 13.94 -27.98 12.44
N CYS A 29 12.73 -28.18 11.94
CA CYS A 29 12.19 -27.33 10.88
C CYS A 29 12.09 -25.92 11.47
N THR A 30 13.12 -25.10 11.27
CA THR A 30 13.00 -23.66 11.44
C THR A 30 12.06 -23.18 10.34
N ALA A 31 10.76 -23.07 10.66
CA ALA A 31 9.82 -22.41 9.78
C ALA A 31 10.37 -21.00 9.49
N PRO A 32 10.44 -20.56 8.22
CA PRO A 32 10.69 -19.15 7.96
C PRO A 32 9.62 -18.37 8.68
N SER A 33 10.02 -17.39 9.50
CA SER A 33 9.11 -16.48 10.17
C SER A 33 8.12 -15.97 9.13
N ALA A 34 6.86 -16.39 9.28
CA ALA A 34 5.74 -15.75 8.62
C ALA A 34 5.91 -14.27 8.93
N HIS A 35 6.21 -13.47 7.90
CA HIS A 35 6.18 -12.03 8.03
C HIS A 35 4.76 -11.74 8.45
N ALA A 36 4.57 -11.38 9.73
CA ALA A 36 3.31 -10.91 10.20
C ALA A 36 2.88 -9.81 9.22
N HIS A 37 1.71 -9.96 8.61
CA HIS A 37 1.09 -8.84 7.92
C HIS A 37 0.87 -7.79 9.01
N GLY A 38 1.81 -6.85 9.12
CA GLY A 38 1.63 -5.69 9.98
C GLY A 38 0.27 -5.08 9.66
N ASP A 39 -0.42 -4.61 10.69
CA ASP A 39 -1.63 -3.85 10.48
C ASP A 39 -1.30 -2.74 9.47
N PRO A 40 -1.93 -2.68 8.28
CA PRO A 40 -1.68 -1.61 7.32
C PRO A 40 -2.08 -0.21 7.86
N ASN A 41 -2.60 -0.17 9.10
CA ASN A 41 -2.93 1.03 9.85
C ASN A 41 -1.92 1.39 10.95
N ASP A 42 -0.85 0.62 11.14
CA ASP A 42 0.22 1.06 12.02
C ASP A 42 0.83 2.32 11.39
N ALA A 43 0.94 3.40 12.18
CA ALA A 43 1.45 4.70 11.72
C ALA A 43 2.98 4.67 11.51
N THR A 44 3.50 3.58 10.96
CA THR A 44 4.84 3.52 10.42
C THR A 44 4.90 4.47 9.24
N THR A 45 5.70 5.52 9.40
CA THR A 45 6.07 6.40 8.29
C THR A 45 6.71 5.52 7.22
N ILE A 46 6.01 5.37 6.08
CA ILE A 46 6.50 4.60 4.95
C ILE A 46 7.74 5.31 4.42
N SER A 47 8.86 4.58 4.32
CA SER A 47 10.11 5.19 3.91
C SER A 47 10.08 5.58 2.44
N ALA A 48 10.95 6.53 2.05
CA ALA A 48 11.11 6.87 0.63
C ALA A 48 11.48 5.65 -0.23
N GLN A 49 12.27 4.73 0.33
CA GLN A 49 12.67 3.51 -0.38
C GLN A 49 11.50 2.55 -0.56
N ASP A 50 10.64 2.40 0.44
CA ASP A 50 9.42 1.58 0.32
C ASP A 50 8.49 2.14 -0.75
N TRP A 51 8.31 3.47 -0.77
CA TRP A 51 7.53 4.12 -1.82
C TRP A 51 8.09 3.88 -3.21
N VAL A 52 9.41 4.01 -3.37
CA VAL A 52 10.09 3.73 -4.63
C VAL A 52 9.85 2.28 -5.05
N THR A 53 10.14 1.33 -4.17
CA THR A 53 10.01 -0.09 -4.46
C THR A 53 8.57 -0.47 -4.82
N TRP A 54 7.58 0.01 -4.07
CA TRP A 54 6.17 -0.26 -4.40
C TRP A 54 5.74 0.39 -5.71
N GLY A 55 6.19 1.61 -5.98
CA GLY A 55 5.93 2.28 -7.25
C GLY A 55 6.52 1.54 -8.44
N GLU A 56 7.75 1.03 -8.34
CA GLU A 56 8.35 0.21 -9.40
C GLU A 56 7.56 -1.08 -9.64
N VAL A 57 7.11 -1.75 -8.58
CA VAL A 57 6.34 -3.00 -8.70
C VAL A 57 4.96 -2.77 -9.29
N VAL A 58 4.24 -1.74 -8.85
CA VAL A 58 2.85 -1.50 -9.28
C VAL A 58 2.80 -0.86 -10.67
N HIS A 59 3.69 0.09 -10.95
CA HIS A 59 3.66 0.88 -12.18
C HIS A 59 4.58 0.35 -13.28
N GLY A 60 5.64 -0.38 -12.92
CA GLY A 60 6.71 -0.78 -13.85
C GLY A 60 7.87 0.23 -13.94
N GLY A 61 7.88 1.24 -13.08
CA GLY A 61 8.96 2.23 -12.96
C GLY A 61 8.61 3.36 -12.00
N PHE A 62 9.60 4.12 -11.56
CA PHE A 62 9.39 5.22 -10.61
C PHE A 62 9.75 6.59 -11.20
N GLY A 63 8.72 7.34 -11.61
CA GLY A 63 8.84 8.70 -12.14
C GLY A 63 8.27 9.76 -11.18
N SER A 64 8.56 11.03 -11.46
CA SER A 64 8.07 12.18 -10.70
C SER A 64 6.54 12.25 -10.57
N HIS A 65 5.79 11.76 -11.56
CA HIS A 65 4.32 11.71 -11.49
C HIS A 65 3.81 10.71 -10.44
N ILE A 66 4.51 9.59 -10.22
CA ILE A 66 4.17 8.62 -9.17
C ILE A 66 4.41 9.25 -7.80
N ALA A 67 5.59 9.86 -7.61
CA ALA A 67 5.91 10.60 -6.40
C ALA A 67 4.88 11.72 -6.12
N LEU A 68 4.41 12.40 -7.17
CA LEU A 68 3.39 13.45 -7.05
C LEU A 68 2.06 12.88 -6.57
N GLY A 69 1.65 11.73 -7.12
CA GLY A 69 0.45 11.02 -6.66
C GLY A 69 0.53 10.59 -5.20
N ILE A 70 1.70 10.11 -4.76
CA ILE A 70 1.93 9.75 -3.35
C ILE A 70 1.78 10.99 -2.46
N ARG A 71 2.46 12.09 -2.81
CA ARG A 71 2.37 13.37 -2.09
C ARG A 71 0.93 13.86 -1.95
N ILE A 72 0.17 13.85 -3.05
CA ILE A 72 -1.24 14.25 -3.05
C ILE A 72 -2.09 13.33 -2.17
N GLY A 73 -1.88 12.02 -2.25
CA GLY A 73 -2.62 11.05 -1.44
C GLY A 73 -2.36 11.20 0.06
N GLU A 74 -1.10 11.35 0.46
CA GLU A 74 -0.72 11.56 1.87
C GLU A 74 -1.29 12.88 2.41
N ASP A 75 -1.19 13.97 1.64
CA ASP A 75 -1.74 15.28 2.01
C ASP A 75 -3.27 15.22 2.16
N ALA A 76 -3.97 14.54 1.24
CA ALA A 76 -5.41 14.41 1.29
C ALA A 76 -5.90 13.62 2.52
N LEU A 77 -5.23 12.51 2.86
CA LEU A 77 -5.56 11.74 4.06
C LEU A 77 -5.43 12.61 5.32
N LYS A 78 -4.36 13.41 5.39
CA LYS A 78 -4.13 14.35 6.50
C LYS A 78 -5.24 15.41 6.60
N ARG A 79 -5.56 16.10 5.49
CA ARG A 79 -6.61 17.14 5.45
C ARG A 79 -7.99 16.62 5.81
N LEU A 80 -8.32 15.41 5.36
CA LEU A 80 -9.61 14.77 5.61
C LEU A 80 -9.68 14.08 6.99
N GLY A 81 -8.56 13.96 7.70
CA GLY A 81 -8.44 13.11 8.89
C GLY A 81 -8.95 11.69 8.60
N ALA A 82 -8.54 11.14 7.46
CA ALA A 82 -8.99 9.84 6.94
C ALA A 82 -7.86 8.83 7.04
N LYS A 83 -8.20 7.55 7.22
CA LYS A 83 -7.23 6.45 7.09
C LYS A 83 -7.12 6.01 5.64
N ARG A 84 -6.09 5.21 5.34
CA ARG A 84 -6.04 4.44 4.09
C ARG A 84 -7.34 3.64 3.95
N ARG A 85 -7.87 3.55 2.73
CA ARG A 85 -9.17 2.93 2.37
C ARG A 85 -10.44 3.67 2.80
N ASP A 86 -10.34 4.73 3.60
CA ASP A 86 -11.50 5.56 4.00
C ASP A 86 -11.85 6.63 2.96
N VAL A 87 -11.21 6.61 1.79
CA VAL A 87 -11.43 7.60 0.74
C VAL A 87 -11.87 6.97 -0.59
N GLU A 88 -12.57 7.78 -1.37
CA GLU A 88 -12.85 7.56 -2.78
C GLU A 88 -12.09 8.61 -3.59
N VAL A 89 -11.55 8.19 -4.73
CA VAL A 89 -10.67 8.99 -5.57
C VAL A 89 -11.25 9.02 -6.98
N THR A 90 -11.37 10.23 -7.53
CA THR A 90 -11.66 10.44 -8.94
C THR A 90 -10.50 11.21 -9.57
N VAL A 91 -9.95 10.67 -10.66
CA VAL A 91 -8.89 11.33 -11.44
C VAL A 91 -9.43 11.64 -12.82
N THR A 92 -9.29 12.90 -13.25
CA THR A 92 -9.54 13.33 -14.63
C THR A 92 -8.26 13.89 -15.19
N GLU A 93 -7.76 13.31 -16.27
CA GLU A 93 -6.61 13.84 -17.00
C GLU A 93 -7.03 14.97 -17.93
N GLY A 94 -6.16 15.96 -18.12
CA GLY A 94 -6.30 16.97 -19.16
C GLY A 94 -5.88 16.44 -20.53
N ALA A 95 -6.18 17.21 -21.58
CA ALA A 95 -6.01 16.75 -22.97
C ALA A 95 -4.58 16.32 -23.31
N LYS A 96 -3.59 17.02 -22.74
CA LYS A 96 -2.16 16.82 -23.00
C LYS A 96 -1.43 16.01 -21.93
N ALA A 97 -2.16 15.44 -20.96
CA ALA A 97 -1.54 14.57 -19.96
C ALA A 97 -0.91 13.34 -20.65
N PRO A 98 0.36 13.00 -20.37
CA PRO A 98 1.02 11.89 -21.06
C PRO A 98 0.48 10.52 -20.63
N CYS A 99 0.16 10.36 -19.34
CA CYS A 99 -0.35 9.14 -18.72
C CYS A 99 -1.01 9.44 -17.37
N ALA A 100 -1.90 8.55 -16.93
CA ALA A 100 -2.55 8.61 -15.62
C ALA A 100 -1.63 8.17 -14.46
N CYS A 101 -0.32 8.35 -14.59
CA CYS A 101 0.69 7.89 -13.64
C CYS A 101 0.48 8.46 -12.22
N VAL A 102 -0.14 9.64 -12.08
CA VAL A 102 -0.51 10.22 -10.78
C VAL A 102 -1.52 9.33 -10.03
N ALA A 103 -2.42 8.64 -10.73
CA ALA A 103 -3.43 7.77 -10.13
C ALA A 103 -2.80 6.56 -9.41
N ASP A 104 -1.70 6.02 -9.95
CA ASP A 104 -0.98 4.91 -9.32
C ASP A 104 -0.31 5.36 -8.02
N GLY A 105 0.31 6.54 -8.01
CA GLY A 105 0.85 7.13 -6.78
C GLY A 105 -0.22 7.36 -5.70
N ILE A 106 -1.41 7.85 -6.10
CA ILE A 106 -2.54 8.03 -5.17
C ILE A 106 -3.03 6.67 -4.66
N THR A 107 -3.08 5.65 -5.52
CA THR A 107 -3.43 4.28 -5.13
C THR A 107 -2.48 3.77 -4.05
N LEU A 108 -1.17 3.97 -4.23
CA LEU A 108 -0.16 3.59 -3.25
C LEU A 108 -0.36 4.31 -1.92
N ALA A 109 -0.63 5.62 -1.92
CA ALA A 109 -0.79 6.41 -0.70
C ALA A 109 -2.13 6.19 0.03
N THR A 110 -3.21 5.93 -0.70
CA THR A 110 -4.57 5.89 -0.12
C THR A 110 -5.15 4.49 -0.02
N ALA A 111 -4.57 3.51 -0.72
CA ALA A 111 -5.14 2.19 -0.97
C ALA A 111 -6.53 2.22 -1.67
N ALA A 112 -6.93 3.35 -2.25
CA ALA A 112 -8.07 3.42 -3.15
C ALA A 112 -7.67 2.80 -4.50
N SER A 113 -8.45 1.85 -5.00
CA SER A 113 -8.10 1.12 -6.23
C SER A 113 -9.32 0.81 -7.09
N ALA A 114 -9.08 0.58 -8.38
CA ALA A 114 -10.12 0.21 -9.34
C ALA A 114 -10.83 -1.10 -8.94
N GLY A 115 -10.07 -2.10 -8.48
CA GLY A 115 -10.64 -3.38 -8.02
C GLY A 115 -11.54 -3.24 -6.79
N GLN A 116 -11.24 -2.30 -5.91
CA GLN A 116 -12.10 -1.95 -4.77
C GLN A 116 -13.20 -0.94 -5.12
N ARG A 117 -13.30 -0.52 -6.40
CA ARG A 117 -14.21 0.52 -6.89
C ARG A 117 -14.14 1.82 -6.09
N SER A 118 -12.96 2.11 -5.53
CA SER A 118 -12.70 3.34 -4.75
C SER A 118 -11.78 4.31 -5.48
N LEU A 119 -11.22 3.90 -6.62
CA LEU A 119 -10.56 4.77 -7.59
C LEU A 119 -11.31 4.70 -8.91
N THR A 120 -11.64 5.85 -9.46
CA THR A 120 -12.16 6.00 -10.83
C THR A 120 -11.24 6.93 -11.62
N VAL A 121 -10.74 6.46 -12.76
CA VAL A 121 -10.08 7.32 -13.75
C VAL A 121 -11.09 7.61 -14.85
N LEU A 122 -11.47 8.87 -14.99
CA LEU A 122 -12.42 9.32 -16.00
C LEU A 122 -11.75 9.46 -17.37
N PRO A 123 -12.53 9.48 -18.47
CA PRO A 123 -12.01 9.82 -19.80
C PRO A 123 -11.26 11.16 -19.76
N LYS A 124 -10.25 11.31 -20.63
CA LYS A 124 -9.50 12.57 -20.75
C LYS A 124 -10.44 13.74 -21.07
N SER A 125 -10.20 14.85 -20.40
CA SER A 125 -10.82 16.14 -20.72
C SER A 125 -10.24 16.71 -22.00
N THR A 126 -10.99 17.57 -22.68
CA THR A 126 -10.50 18.40 -23.80
C THR A 126 -9.80 19.67 -23.33
N ASP A 127 -9.85 19.99 -22.04
CA ASP A 127 -9.18 21.16 -21.45
C ASP A 127 -7.66 20.94 -21.38
N GLU A 128 -6.92 21.88 -21.98
CA GLU A 128 -5.47 21.87 -22.04
C GLU A 128 -4.80 22.63 -20.88
N SER A 129 -5.56 23.32 -20.03
CA SER A 129 -5.02 24.16 -18.94
C SER A 129 -4.48 23.36 -17.76
N PHE A 130 -4.70 22.04 -17.74
CA PHE A 130 -4.29 21.16 -16.64
C PHE A 130 -3.75 19.82 -17.13
N MET A 131 -2.96 19.16 -16.28
CA MET A 131 -2.53 17.78 -16.47
C MET A 131 -3.50 16.81 -15.82
N ALA A 132 -3.90 17.06 -14.57
CA ALA A 132 -4.96 16.30 -13.93
C ALA A 132 -5.73 17.13 -12.91
N VAL A 133 -7.00 16.76 -12.72
CA VAL A 133 -7.82 17.12 -11.56
C VAL A 133 -8.08 15.85 -10.78
N ILE A 134 -7.82 15.90 -9.48
CA ILE A 134 -7.98 14.78 -8.57
C ILE A 134 -8.93 15.23 -7.47
N GLU A 135 -10.09 14.60 -7.37
CA GLU A 135 -10.98 14.76 -6.21
C GLU A 135 -10.81 13.56 -5.29
N ILE A 136 -10.51 13.82 -4.02
CA ILE A 136 -10.42 12.81 -2.96
C ILE A 136 -11.50 13.12 -1.93
N ARG A 137 -12.45 12.22 -1.78
CA ARG A 137 -13.60 12.33 -0.88
C ARG A 137 -13.45 11.36 0.27
N LYS A 138 -13.74 11.81 1.49
CA LYS A 138 -13.86 10.90 2.64
C LYS A 138 -15.18 10.12 2.56
N LYS A 139 -15.11 8.80 2.64
CA LYS A 139 -16.31 7.95 2.66
C LYS A 139 -17.22 8.33 3.83
N LYS A 140 -18.54 8.26 3.60
CA LYS A 140 -19.56 8.58 4.61
C LYS A 140 -19.47 10.01 5.15
N SER A 141 -18.90 10.92 4.38
CA SER A 141 -18.75 12.35 4.69
C SER A 141 -18.88 13.18 3.42
N ASP A 142 -19.36 14.41 3.55
CA ASP A 142 -19.39 15.35 2.43
C ASP A 142 -18.05 16.07 2.19
N LYS A 143 -17.05 15.81 3.05
CA LYS A 143 -15.72 16.40 2.95
C LYS A 143 -14.96 15.85 1.74
N ALA A 144 -14.44 16.76 0.93
CA ALA A 144 -13.59 16.43 -0.19
C ALA A 144 -12.47 17.47 -0.34
N VAL A 145 -11.34 17.03 -0.88
CA VAL A 145 -10.24 17.89 -1.31
C VAL A 145 -9.99 17.65 -2.78
N THR A 146 -9.88 18.74 -3.54
CA THR A 146 -9.60 18.71 -4.97
C THR A 146 -8.23 19.31 -5.23
N TYR A 147 -7.41 18.56 -5.97
CA TYR A 147 -6.09 18.96 -6.43
C TYR A 147 -6.15 19.19 -7.93
N ARG A 148 -5.67 20.35 -8.38
CA ARG A 148 -5.53 20.67 -9.80
C ARG A 148 -4.05 20.85 -10.14
N ILE A 149 -3.51 19.91 -10.91
CA ILE A 149 -2.15 19.97 -11.44
C ILE A 149 -2.21 20.80 -12.74
N PRO A 150 -1.69 22.04 -12.76
CA PRO A 150 -1.74 22.88 -13.94
C PRO A 150 -0.84 22.33 -15.05
N ALA A 151 -1.14 22.68 -16.31
CA ALA A 151 -0.29 22.27 -17.44
C ALA A 151 1.17 22.75 -17.30
N SER A 152 1.37 23.88 -16.61
CA SER A 152 2.70 24.42 -16.31
C SER A 152 3.55 23.52 -15.41
N ALA A 153 2.96 22.56 -14.67
CA ALA A 153 3.71 21.61 -13.85
C ALA A 153 4.44 20.55 -14.69
N GLN A 154 4.10 20.38 -15.97
CA GLN A 154 4.66 19.34 -16.83
C GLN A 154 6.18 19.45 -16.98
N ALA A 155 6.69 20.65 -17.31
CA ALA A 155 8.12 20.84 -17.52
C ALA A 155 8.93 20.66 -16.22
N PRO A 156 8.56 21.26 -15.07
CA PRO A 156 9.20 20.99 -13.79
C PRO A 156 9.22 19.50 -13.44
N LEU A 157 8.09 18.79 -13.54
CA LEU A 157 8.01 17.36 -13.25
C LEU A 157 8.86 16.53 -14.21
N GLY A 158 8.91 16.89 -15.49
CA GLY A 158 9.78 16.26 -16.48
C GLY A 158 11.26 16.39 -16.11
N ASN A 159 11.68 17.60 -15.75
CA ASN A 159 13.07 17.91 -15.37
C ASN A 159 13.52 17.15 -14.11
N MET A 160 12.59 16.84 -13.20
CA MET A 160 12.90 16.03 -12.01
C MET A 160 13.30 14.59 -12.34
N ASN A 161 13.05 14.09 -13.55
CA ASN A 161 13.42 12.72 -13.96
C ASN A 161 14.82 12.63 -14.59
N ILE A 162 15.29 13.69 -15.23
CA ILE A 162 16.47 13.64 -16.12
C ILE A 162 17.75 13.41 -15.30
N GLY A 163 18.43 12.28 -15.57
CA GLY A 163 19.68 11.92 -14.90
C GLY A 163 19.55 11.68 -13.39
N LYS A 164 18.32 11.49 -12.88
CA LYS A 164 18.03 11.25 -11.46
C LYS A 164 17.65 9.81 -11.19
N SER A 165 18.08 9.27 -10.06
CA SER A 165 17.60 8.01 -9.50
C SER A 165 16.14 8.12 -9.01
N ALA A 166 15.49 6.99 -8.77
CA ALA A 166 14.12 6.96 -8.24
C ALA A 166 13.98 7.68 -6.88
N ALA A 167 14.93 7.47 -5.98
CA ALA A 167 14.95 8.13 -4.67
C ALA A 167 15.15 9.66 -4.80
N GLU A 168 16.02 10.12 -5.70
CA GLU A 168 16.18 11.55 -5.97
C GLU A 168 14.91 12.16 -6.58
N ARG A 169 14.24 11.47 -7.52
CA ARG A 169 12.96 11.91 -8.09
C ARG A 169 11.90 12.09 -7.00
N PHE A 170 11.79 11.11 -6.11
CA PHE A 170 10.90 11.19 -4.96
C PHE A 170 11.20 12.40 -4.09
N ALA A 171 12.46 12.56 -3.67
CA ALA A 171 12.89 13.66 -2.82
C ALA A 171 12.65 15.03 -3.47
N LEU A 172 12.93 15.18 -4.76
CA LEU A 172 12.67 16.43 -5.49
C LEU A 172 11.19 16.79 -5.49
N VAL A 173 10.31 15.82 -5.73
CA VAL A 173 8.86 16.05 -5.73
C VAL A 173 8.35 16.34 -4.32
N MET A 174 8.82 15.63 -3.30
CA MET A 174 8.38 15.86 -1.92
C MET A 174 8.82 17.22 -1.38
N ASN A 175 9.98 17.73 -1.81
CA ASN A 175 10.53 19.01 -1.34
C ASN A 175 10.16 20.22 -2.20
N ALA A 176 9.56 20.03 -3.38
CA ALA A 176 9.15 21.14 -4.23
C ALA A 176 8.07 22.02 -3.56
N PRO A 177 8.03 23.34 -3.84
CA PRO A 177 6.95 24.20 -3.37
C PRO A 177 5.59 23.67 -3.84
N GLU A 178 4.61 23.54 -2.95
CA GLU A 178 3.27 23.03 -3.30
C GLU A 178 2.65 23.78 -4.48
N SER A 179 2.72 25.11 -4.44
CA SER A 179 2.20 26.01 -5.48
C SER A 179 2.88 25.86 -6.84
N SER A 180 4.03 25.19 -6.92
CA SER A 180 4.69 24.87 -8.19
C SER A 180 4.17 23.59 -8.83
N LEU A 181 3.45 22.75 -8.07
CA LEU A 181 2.98 21.43 -8.50
C LEU A 181 1.47 21.35 -8.68
N TYR A 182 0.69 21.96 -7.78
CA TYR A 182 -0.77 21.90 -7.83
C TYR A 182 -1.43 23.02 -7.01
N ASN A 183 -2.70 23.27 -7.32
CA ASN A 183 -3.60 24.09 -6.50
C ASN A 183 -4.56 23.19 -5.74
N ILE A 184 -4.97 23.61 -4.54
CA ILE A 184 -5.88 22.87 -3.66
C ILE A 184 -7.17 23.67 -3.45
N SER A 185 -8.31 22.99 -3.50
CA SER A 185 -9.58 23.50 -2.99
C SER A 185 -10.25 22.47 -2.10
N GLU A 186 -10.93 22.93 -1.05
CA GLU A 186 -11.58 22.07 -0.06
C GLU A 186 -13.09 22.32 -0.07
N LYS A 187 -13.88 21.25 -0.08
CA LYS A 187 -15.31 21.29 0.22
C LYS A 187 -15.49 20.92 1.68
N LYS A 188 -15.94 21.89 2.49
CA LYS A 188 -16.22 21.71 3.92
C LYS A 188 -17.59 21.13 4.16
#